data_AF-A0A9D6X713-F1
#
_entry.id   AF-A0A9D6X713-F1
#
_cell.length_a   1.000
_cell.length_b   1.000
_cell.length_c   1.000
_cell.angle_alpha   90.00
_cell.angle_beta   90.00
_cell.angle_gamma   90.00
#
_symmetry.space_group_name_H-M   'P 1'
#
loop_
_entity.id
_entity.type
_entity.pdbx_description
1 polymer ?
#
loop_
_entity_poly.entity_id
_entity_poly.type
_entity_poly.pdbx_seq_one_letter_code
_entity_poly.pdbx_strand_id
1 'polypeptide(L)' 'VPAGKSVRSFRDLAGRVNQQIAAEADEVYLVVSGLSLCLK' A
#
# COMPACT_ATOMS: atom_id res chain seq x y z
N VAL A 1 0.54 -10.20 -12.63
CA VAL A 1 1.64 -11.05 -12.12
C VAL A 1 1.04 -12.33 -11.53
N PRO A 2 1.37 -13.54 -12.03
CA PRO A 2 0.71 -14.75 -11.59
C PRO A 2 1.42 -15.33 -10.36
N ALA A 3 0.99 -14.88 -9.19
CA ALA A 3 1.00 -15.73 -8.01
C ALA A 3 -0.34 -16.48 -7.94
N GLY A 4 -0.38 -17.62 -7.24
CA GLY A 4 -1.61 -18.40 -7.07
C GLY A 4 -2.78 -17.55 -6.55
N LYS A 5 -4.03 -17.98 -6.81
CA LYS A 5 -5.27 -17.22 -6.53
C LYS A 5 -5.27 -16.56 -5.14
N SER A 6 -4.83 -17.29 -4.11
CA SER A 6 -4.75 -16.79 -2.72
C SER A 6 -3.83 -15.56 -2.59
N VAL A 7 -2.62 -15.62 -3.15
CA VAL A 7 -1.63 -14.52 -3.08
C VAL A 7 -2.14 -13.27 -3.80
N ARG A 8 -2.81 -13.45 -4.94
CA ARG A 8 -3.43 -12.34 -5.67
C ARG A 8 -4.54 -11.68 -4.84
N SER A 9 -5.45 -12.49 -4.29
CA SER A 9 -6.54 -11.98 -3.45
C SER A 9 -6.03 -11.22 -2.24
N PHE A 10 -5.00 -11.73 -1.57
CA PHE A 10 -4.36 -11.05 -0.45
C PHE A 10 -3.76 -9.71 -0.86
N ARG A 11 -2.95 -9.69 -1.93
CA ARG A 11 -2.33 -8.46 -2.44
C ARG A 11 -3.38 -7.40 -2.80
N ASP A 12 -4.45 -7.81 -3.49
CA ASP A 12 -5.51 -6.90 -3.91
C ASP A 12 -6.28 -6.35 -2.70
N LEU A 13 -6.50 -7.17 -1.65
CA LEU A 13 -7.10 -6.71 -0.39
C LEU A 13 -6.18 -5.73 0.35
N ALA A 14 -4.90 -6.06 0.51
CA ALA A 14 -3.91 -5.19 1.16
C ALA A 14 -3.82 -3.83 0.44
N GLY A 15 -3.85 -3.81 -0.90
CA GLY A 15 -3.88 -2.57 -1.67
C GLY A 15 -5.11 -1.69 -1.36
N ARG A 16 -6.30 -2.28 -1.26
CA ARG A 16 -7.52 -1.54 -0.89
C ARG A 16 -7.45 -0.97 0.53
N VAL A 17 -6.94 -1.77 1.48
CA VAL A 17 -6.77 -1.31 2.87
C VAL A 17 -5.78 -0.14 2.94
N ASN A 18 -4.65 -0.24 2.25
CA ASN A 18 -3.67 0.85 2.20
C ASN A 18 -4.27 2.14 1.60
N GLN A 19 -5.10 2.02 0.55
CA GLN A 19 -5.80 3.17 -0.04
C GLN A 19 -6.80 3.81 0.93
N GLN A 20 -7.58 3.01 1.66
CA GLN A 20 -8.53 3.52 2.66
C GLN A 20 -7.82 4.30 3.76
N ILE A 21 -6.73 3.76 4.29
CA ILE A 21 -5.94 4.44 5.33
C ILE A 21 -5.32 5.72 4.78
N ALA A 22 -4.72 5.67 3.57
CA ALA A 22 -4.09 6.83 2.94
C ALA A 22 -5.09 7.97 2.62
N ALA A 23 -6.35 7.63 2.33
CA ALA A 23 -7.38 8.63 2.09
C ALA A 23 -7.66 9.49 3.34
N GLU A 24 -7.76 8.84 4.51
CA GLU A 24 -8.05 9.48 5.80
C GLU A 24 -6.83 10.10 6.48
N ALA A 25 -5.63 9.57 6.22
CA ALA A 25 -4.41 10.07 6.84
C ALA A 25 -4.06 11.50 6.37
N ASP A 26 -3.66 12.39 7.27
CA ASP A 26 -3.23 13.74 6.89
C ASP A 26 -1.97 13.73 6.03
N GLU A 27 -1.01 12.85 6.35
CA GLU A 27 0.24 12.68 5.62
C GLU A 27 0.49 11.20 5.28
N VAL A 28 1.10 10.94 4.12
CA VAL A 28 1.44 9.60 3.64
C VAL A 28 2.88 9.56 3.15
N TYR A 29 3.68 8.66 3.73
CA TYR A 29 5.08 8.49 3.39
C TYR A 29 5.37 7.14 2.75
N LEU A 30 6.11 7.16 1.66
CA LEU A 30 6.78 5.98 1.11
C LEU A 30 8.23 5.95 1.61
N VAL A 31 8.63 4.87 2.28
CA VAL A 31 10.00 4.70 2.78
C VAL A 31 10.73 3.65 1.96
N VAL A 32 11.84 4.05 1.34
CA VAL A 32 12.71 3.15 0.56
C VAL A 32 14.15 3.36 1.01
N SER A 33 14.83 2.26 1.37
CA SER A 33 16.22 2.31 1.86
C SER A 33 16.44 3.30 3.03
N GLY A 34 15.42 3.45 3.88
CA GLY A 34 15.45 4.38 5.03
C GLY A 34 15.20 5.86 4.67
N LEU A 35 15.00 6.18 3.40
CA LEU A 35 14.65 7.54 2.95
C LEU A 35 13.14 7.66 2.79
N SER A 36 12.55 8.68 3.42
CA SER A 36 11.13 8.97 3.31
C SER A 36 10.83 9.91 2.14
N LEU A 37 9.76 9.61 1.42
CA LEU A 37 9.17 10.45 0.39
C LEU A 37 7.72 10.75 0.78
N CYS A 38 7.41 12.03 1.00
CA CYS A 38 6.04 12.47 1.23
C CYS A 38 5.23 12.40 -0.07
N LEU A 39 4.07 11.76 -0.04
CA LEU A 39 3.17 11.56 -1.17
C LEU A 39 1.88 12.41 -1.08
N LYS A 40 1.40 12.61 0.14
CA LYS A 40 0.30 13.48 0.58
C LYS A 40 0.77 14.10 1.89
#